data_AF-A0A409VU92-F1
#
_entry.id   AF-A0A409VU92-F1
#
_cell.length_a   1.000
_cell.length_b   1.000
_cell.length_c   1.000
_cell.angle_alpha   90.00
_cell.angle_beta   90.00
_cell.angle_gamma   90.00
#
_symmetry.space_group_name_H-M   'P 1'
#
loop_
_entity.id
_entity.type
_entity.pdbx_description
1 polymer ?
#
loop_
_entity_poly.entity_id
_entity_poly.type
_entity_poly.pdbx_seq_one_letter_code
_entity_poly.pdbx_strand_id
1 'polypeptide(L)'
;MMLQSDDMDLERSMGLSKPVDKGRPGRRPKFVKFAPGDDGIYLPDIFFEDPRNHRPKPGPLGQIHAWGLYPYEYPEEARGERPISPGARNWPAFDGLQAMMRQMLHQMTYRPMDSPERQFMKVILDRKKKELKAHNFNGLDKCDVLCKITISAMNDRRGQPRVWRRFKVSAGISLNALQDKVVAPVMGWVRNLHCYTFTDFRDGSLYGPEQGSRSVDVAHKAQVGYEYLPDERYKFAHLFSKEGDEIGYLYDFGDKWYHVIRIEKIIPVEQSTGAVEVIDGKGMCPGENLRGSLHYEDFLFKYDDADYFEKNKMKREVLATPNYGKSFGKPPALFDPSNFDLEATKKRVSDALNSASSVPSGAKQFTIPFQEHEPGEFDKPFLKKSQSIVVTREEGNNSDDSDVGGYWKETQSNTKDRRRVAVCAACGKPASDDVELKTCSGCRLVWYCSIAHQKEHWKAAHKKQCTREFYPH
;
A
#
# COMPACT_ATOMS: atom_id res chain seq x y z
N MET A 1 39.95 -28.10 10.37
CA MET A 1 39.94 -26.70 9.85
C MET A 1 39.61 -26.64 8.36
N MET A 2 38.88 -27.62 7.80
CA MET A 2 38.63 -27.78 6.35
C MET A 2 37.14 -28.02 6.01
N LEU A 3 36.22 -27.65 6.91
CA LEU A 3 34.76 -27.82 6.72
C LEU A 3 33.98 -26.49 6.76
N GLN A 4 34.68 -25.34 6.75
CA GLN A 4 34.04 -24.02 6.78
C GLN A 4 34.08 -23.29 5.42
N SER A 5 34.92 -23.73 4.48
CA SER A 5 35.04 -23.13 3.15
C SER A 5 33.85 -23.50 2.25
N ASP A 6 33.43 -24.77 2.30
CA ASP A 6 32.50 -25.32 1.31
C ASP A 6 31.04 -24.90 1.57
N ASP A 7 30.67 -24.66 2.84
CA ASP A 7 29.37 -24.08 3.22
C ASP A 7 29.24 -22.63 2.74
N MET A 8 30.32 -21.82 2.85
CA MET A 8 30.27 -20.41 2.41
C MET A 8 30.11 -20.27 0.90
N ASP A 9 30.73 -21.17 0.13
CA ASP A 9 30.60 -21.17 -1.34
C ASP A 9 29.21 -21.64 -1.78
N LEU A 10 28.60 -22.58 -1.06
CA LEU A 10 27.21 -22.98 -1.28
C LEU A 10 26.23 -21.84 -0.93
N GLU A 11 26.43 -21.16 0.20
CA GLU A 11 25.63 -20.03 0.62
C GLU A 11 25.70 -18.87 -0.40
N ARG A 12 26.91 -18.57 -0.90
CA ARG A 12 27.14 -17.54 -1.92
C ARG A 12 26.51 -17.91 -3.26
N SER A 13 26.48 -19.19 -3.63
CA SER A 13 25.80 -19.68 -4.84
C SER A 13 24.27 -19.55 -4.78
N MET A 14 23.70 -19.53 -3.58
CA MET A 14 22.27 -19.34 -3.32
C MET A 14 21.87 -17.86 -3.20
N GLY A 15 22.79 -16.92 -3.41
CA GLY A 15 22.53 -15.49 -3.31
C GLY A 15 22.38 -15.00 -1.86
N LEU A 16 22.85 -15.76 -0.87
CA LEU A 16 22.93 -15.26 0.50
C LEU A 16 23.97 -14.13 0.54
N SER A 17 23.61 -12.98 1.11
CA SER A 17 24.63 -12.09 1.64
C SER A 17 25.46 -12.88 2.66
N LYS A 18 26.74 -12.54 2.86
CA LYS A 18 27.56 -13.21 3.89
C LYS A 18 26.70 -13.35 5.14
N PRO A 19 26.55 -14.56 5.72
CA PRO A 19 25.89 -14.70 7.01
C PRO A 19 26.45 -13.59 7.89
N VAL A 20 25.57 -12.83 8.55
CA VAL A 20 26.02 -11.97 9.65
C VAL A 20 26.92 -12.86 10.48
N ASP A 21 28.21 -12.52 10.43
CA ASP A 21 29.38 -13.30 10.85
C ASP A 21 28.96 -14.38 11.86
N LYS A 22 29.02 -15.68 11.48
CA LYS A 22 28.63 -16.85 12.30
C LYS A 22 28.87 -16.47 13.76
N GLY A 23 27.78 -16.21 14.48
CA GLY A 23 27.72 -15.24 15.57
C GLY A 23 29.05 -15.03 16.29
N ARG A 24 29.51 -13.78 16.42
CA ARG A 24 30.47 -13.43 17.48
C ARG A 24 30.01 -14.17 18.74
N PRO A 25 30.77 -15.16 19.26
CA PRO A 25 30.31 -15.95 20.38
C PRO A 25 29.99 -14.99 21.53
N GLY A 26 28.73 -14.93 21.96
CA GLY A 26 28.30 -14.14 23.11
C GLY A 26 27.75 -12.72 22.85
N ARG A 27 27.36 -12.35 21.62
CA ARG A 27 26.63 -11.07 21.41
C ARG A 27 25.20 -11.19 21.96
N ARG A 28 25.03 -10.85 23.24
CA ARG A 28 23.71 -10.86 23.91
C ARG A 28 22.88 -9.64 23.49
N PRO A 29 21.59 -9.80 23.16
CA PRO A 29 20.72 -8.68 22.89
C PRO A 29 20.59 -7.78 24.13
N LYS A 30 20.61 -6.46 23.93
CA LYS A 30 20.48 -5.49 25.03
C LYS A 30 19.06 -5.40 25.61
N PHE A 31 18.05 -5.77 24.82
CA PHE A 31 16.65 -5.60 25.18
C PHE A 31 15.78 -6.82 24.88
N VAL A 32 15.86 -7.35 23.67
CA VAL A 32 14.99 -8.46 23.23
C VAL A 32 15.36 -9.76 23.95
N LYS A 33 14.36 -10.58 24.23
CA LYS A 33 14.54 -11.90 24.85
C LYS A 33 14.37 -12.99 23.81
N PHE A 34 15.38 -13.85 23.72
CA PHE A 34 15.33 -15.02 22.85
C PHE A 34 14.62 -16.19 23.51
N ALA A 35 13.97 -17.01 22.69
CA ALA A 35 13.44 -18.29 23.11
C ALA A 35 14.58 -19.30 23.41
N PRO A 36 14.32 -20.35 24.21
CA PRO A 36 15.29 -21.42 24.40
C PRO A 36 15.73 -22.01 23.05
N GLY A 37 17.04 -22.05 22.80
CA GLY A 37 17.61 -22.58 21.54
C GLY A 37 17.70 -21.59 20.38
N ASP A 38 17.26 -20.34 20.56
CA ASP A 38 17.51 -19.26 19.59
C ASP A 38 18.78 -18.49 19.97
N ASP A 39 19.76 -18.51 19.09
CA ASP A 39 21.06 -17.85 19.21
C ASP A 39 21.12 -16.53 18.40
N GLY A 40 20.03 -16.14 17.76
CA GLY A 40 19.94 -14.93 16.94
C GLY A 40 20.44 -15.11 15.51
N ILE A 41 20.66 -16.35 15.04
CA ILE A 41 21.01 -16.60 13.63
C ILE A 41 19.95 -15.96 12.70
N TYR A 42 20.44 -15.32 11.64
CA TYR A 42 19.66 -14.57 10.64
C TYR A 42 18.86 -13.37 11.18
N LEU A 43 19.10 -12.95 12.43
CA LEU A 43 18.50 -11.73 12.98
C LEU A 43 19.35 -10.52 12.60
N PRO A 44 18.78 -9.45 12.01
CA PRO A 44 19.52 -8.23 11.73
C PRO A 44 20.16 -7.61 12.97
N ASP A 45 21.36 -7.06 12.80
CA ASP A 45 22.22 -6.50 13.85
C ASP A 45 21.50 -5.48 14.76
N ILE A 46 20.59 -4.71 14.18
CA ILE A 46 19.78 -3.70 14.88
C ILE A 46 18.98 -4.29 16.05
N PHE A 47 18.53 -5.55 15.96
CA PHE A 47 17.75 -6.18 17.01
C PHE A 47 18.59 -6.63 18.22
N PHE A 48 19.93 -6.57 18.13
CA PHE A 48 20.82 -6.75 19.28
C PHE A 48 21.01 -5.44 20.06
N GLU A 49 20.59 -4.30 19.51
CA GLU A 49 20.69 -2.99 20.13
C GLU A 49 19.54 -2.70 21.11
N ASP A 50 19.57 -1.52 21.74
CA ASP A 50 18.48 -1.07 22.60
C ASP A 50 17.51 -0.18 21.80
N PRO A 51 16.25 -0.60 21.59
CA PRO A 51 15.28 0.16 20.80
C PRO A 51 15.00 1.56 21.36
N ARG A 52 15.24 1.80 22.66
CA ARG A 52 15.04 3.11 23.28
C ARG A 52 16.02 4.15 22.76
N ASN A 53 17.20 3.71 22.35
CA ASN A 53 18.27 4.56 21.81
C ASN A 53 18.32 4.53 20.28
N HIS A 54 17.47 3.72 19.63
CA HIS A 54 17.40 3.62 18.17
C HIS A 54 17.11 4.98 17.54
N ARG A 55 18.01 5.43 16.68
CA ARG A 55 17.91 6.65 15.87
C ARG A 55 18.04 6.26 14.40
N PRO A 56 16.93 6.31 13.64
CA PRO A 56 16.95 6.02 12.22
C PRO A 56 17.90 6.96 11.48
N LYS A 57 18.70 6.42 10.55
CA LYS A 57 19.61 7.20 9.70
C LYS A 57 18.96 7.43 8.33
N PRO A 58 19.03 8.66 7.79
CA PRO A 58 18.51 8.92 6.44
C PRO A 58 19.33 8.20 5.38
N GLY A 59 18.65 7.76 4.33
CA GLY A 59 19.31 7.26 3.12
C GLY A 59 19.90 8.40 2.27
N PRO A 60 20.47 8.08 1.10
CA PRO A 60 21.13 9.04 0.22
C PRO A 60 20.30 10.26 -0.19
N LEU A 61 18.96 10.17 -0.21
CA LEU A 61 18.07 11.29 -0.53
C LEU A 61 17.53 12.02 0.72
N GLY A 62 18.09 11.76 1.90
CA GLY A 62 17.62 12.38 3.15
C GLY A 62 16.33 11.77 3.72
N GLN A 63 15.74 10.78 3.03
CA GLN A 63 14.50 10.12 3.47
C GLN A 63 14.83 8.89 4.32
N ILE A 64 14.04 8.67 5.36
CA ILE A 64 14.13 7.49 6.23
C ILE A 64 12.99 6.53 5.88
N HIS A 65 13.31 5.25 5.73
CA HIS A 65 12.38 4.18 5.34
C HIS A 65 12.31 3.13 6.43
N ALA A 66 11.17 2.44 6.56
CA ALA A 66 11.04 1.24 7.38
C ALA A 66 11.59 1.36 8.82
N TRP A 67 11.26 2.46 9.50
CA TRP A 67 11.77 2.80 10.84
C TRP A 67 13.30 2.91 10.94
N GLY A 68 14.02 2.97 9.83
CA GLY A 68 15.48 2.86 9.76
C GLY A 68 16.01 1.50 10.20
N LEU A 69 15.23 0.42 9.99
CA LEU A 69 15.63 -0.94 10.37
C LEU A 69 16.63 -1.56 9.39
N TYR A 70 16.57 -1.15 8.13
CA TYR A 70 17.36 -1.74 7.05
C TYR A 70 18.43 -0.76 6.57
N PRO A 71 19.61 -1.27 6.19
CA PRO A 71 20.64 -0.47 5.56
C PRO A 71 20.19 0.00 4.16
N TYR A 72 20.91 0.98 3.59
CA TYR A 72 20.71 1.46 2.22
C TYR A 72 21.80 0.97 1.26
N GLU A 73 22.73 0.15 1.73
CA GLU A 73 23.84 -0.38 0.95
C GLU A 73 23.38 -1.59 0.15
N TYR A 74 23.36 -1.48 -1.18
CA TYR A 74 23.17 -2.61 -2.08
C TYR A 74 24.52 -3.31 -2.34
N PRO A 75 24.58 -4.66 -2.29
CA PRO A 75 25.78 -5.39 -2.71
C PRO A 75 26.15 -5.03 -4.16
N GLU A 76 27.45 -4.84 -4.43
CA GLU A 76 27.97 -4.56 -5.78
C GLU A 76 27.56 -5.60 -6.82
N GLU A 77 27.38 -6.83 -6.38
CA GLU A 77 27.03 -8.02 -7.16
C GLU A 77 25.55 -8.02 -7.62
N ALA A 78 24.67 -7.23 -7.00
CA ALA A 78 23.27 -7.06 -7.39
C ALA A 78 23.07 -5.95 -8.45
N ARG A 79 24.15 -5.30 -8.88
CA ARG A 79 24.12 -4.37 -10.01
C ARG A 79 24.03 -5.19 -11.29
N GLY A 80 22.84 -5.33 -11.85
CA GLY A 80 22.70 -5.69 -13.26
C GLY A 80 23.50 -4.72 -14.15
N GLU A 81 23.65 -5.03 -15.44
CA GLU A 81 24.44 -4.24 -16.39
C GLU A 81 24.01 -2.75 -16.50
N ARG A 82 22.83 -2.40 -15.97
CA ARG A 82 22.30 -1.03 -15.95
C ARG A 82 22.47 -0.34 -14.59
N PRO A 83 22.84 0.96 -14.56
CA PRO A 83 22.90 1.72 -13.32
C PRO A 83 21.52 1.79 -12.64
N ILE A 84 21.46 1.48 -11.35
CA ILE A 84 20.26 1.66 -10.53
C ILE A 84 19.79 3.12 -10.66
N SER A 85 18.53 3.29 -11.09
CA SER A 85 17.87 4.59 -11.23
C SER A 85 18.08 5.41 -9.94
N PRO A 86 18.41 6.71 -10.00
CA PRO A 86 18.69 7.51 -8.81
C PRO A 86 17.61 7.42 -7.73
N GLY A 87 16.33 7.26 -8.14
CA GLY A 87 15.20 7.08 -7.21
C GLY A 87 15.16 5.73 -6.48
N ALA A 88 15.81 4.68 -7.02
CA ALA A 88 15.91 3.37 -6.39
C ALA A 88 17.13 3.24 -5.46
N ARG A 89 18.13 4.13 -5.58
CA ARG A 89 19.31 4.16 -4.69
C ARG A 89 18.96 4.49 -3.23
N ASN A 90 17.76 4.99 -2.99
CA ASN A 90 17.27 5.35 -1.66
C ASN A 90 16.31 4.31 -1.08
N TRP A 91 16.15 3.16 -1.73
CA TRP A 91 15.33 2.09 -1.20
C TRP A 91 16.12 1.26 -0.19
N PRO A 92 15.48 0.81 0.90
CA PRO A 92 16.14 -0.03 1.90
C PRO A 92 16.59 -1.35 1.26
N ALA A 93 17.84 -1.72 1.50
CA ALA A 93 18.40 -3.01 1.12
C ALA A 93 17.94 -4.05 2.14
N PHE A 94 16.93 -4.84 1.76
CA PHE A 94 16.40 -5.91 2.58
C PHE A 94 16.86 -7.27 2.07
N ASP A 95 17.47 -8.07 2.95
CA ASP A 95 17.81 -9.46 2.65
C ASP A 95 16.59 -10.36 2.86
N GLY A 96 15.89 -10.63 1.75
CA GLY A 96 14.71 -11.49 1.76
C GLY A 96 15.00 -12.95 2.09
N LEU A 97 16.19 -13.43 1.77
CA LEU A 97 16.57 -14.81 1.99
C LEU A 97 16.90 -15.03 3.47
N GLN A 98 17.66 -14.11 4.08
CA GLN A 98 17.94 -14.12 5.51
C GLN A 98 16.66 -14.08 6.34
N ALA A 99 15.72 -13.19 6.00
CA ALA A 99 14.45 -13.11 6.71
C ALA A 99 13.58 -14.37 6.54
N MET A 100 13.59 -14.98 5.36
CA MET A 100 12.91 -16.26 5.13
C MET A 100 13.51 -17.37 5.99
N MET A 101 14.83 -17.49 6.05
CA MET A 101 15.51 -18.49 6.88
C MET A 101 15.24 -18.27 8.37
N ARG A 102 15.28 -17.01 8.83
CA ARG A 102 14.90 -16.64 10.21
C ARG A 102 13.49 -17.11 10.55
N GLN A 103 12.53 -16.86 9.65
CA GLN A 103 11.15 -17.28 9.83
C GLN A 103 11.04 -18.80 9.84
N MET A 104 11.69 -19.51 8.92
CA MET A 104 11.66 -20.98 8.87
C MET A 104 12.17 -21.62 10.17
N LEU A 105 13.28 -21.12 10.72
CA LEU A 105 13.90 -21.68 11.92
C LEU A 105 13.10 -21.43 13.20
N HIS A 106 12.51 -20.23 13.36
CA HIS A 106 12.02 -19.79 14.67
C HIS A 106 10.53 -19.41 14.73
N GLN A 107 9.78 -19.41 13.62
CA GLN A 107 8.38 -18.97 13.62
C GLN A 107 7.48 -19.74 14.60
N MET A 108 7.75 -21.04 14.80
CA MET A 108 6.98 -21.88 15.72
C MET A 108 7.48 -21.77 17.16
N THR A 109 8.75 -21.43 17.36
CA THR A 109 9.38 -21.28 18.68
C THR A 109 8.81 -20.09 19.46
N TYR A 110 8.44 -19.03 18.74
CA TYR A 110 7.80 -17.83 19.30
C TYR A 110 6.26 -17.92 19.26
N ARG A 111 5.70 -19.10 19.56
CA ARG A 111 4.27 -19.25 19.84
C ARG A 111 4.12 -19.91 21.21
N PRO A 112 3.63 -19.22 22.26
CA PRO A 112 2.85 -17.97 22.25
C PRO A 112 3.64 -16.67 22.49
N MET A 113 4.98 -16.70 22.48
CA MET A 113 5.82 -15.56 22.87
C MET A 113 5.99 -14.54 21.73
N ASP A 114 6.17 -13.24 22.03
CA ASP A 114 6.52 -12.28 20.98
C ASP A 114 7.93 -12.57 20.41
N SER A 115 8.08 -12.53 19.08
CA SER A 115 9.39 -12.64 18.43
C SER A 115 10.32 -11.47 18.84
N PRO A 116 11.64 -11.60 18.71
CA PRO A 116 12.58 -10.53 19.07
C PRO A 116 12.30 -9.23 18.32
N GLU A 117 11.96 -9.33 17.03
CA GLU A 117 11.60 -8.21 16.17
C GLU A 117 10.34 -7.51 16.71
N ARG A 118 9.30 -8.29 17.08
CA ARG A 118 8.06 -7.75 17.65
C ARG A 118 8.27 -7.08 19.01
N GLN A 119 9.12 -7.66 19.87
CA GLN A 119 9.50 -7.07 21.16
C GLN A 119 10.19 -5.71 20.95
N PHE A 120 11.13 -5.62 20.00
CA PHE A 120 11.82 -4.39 19.65
C PHE A 120 10.87 -3.33 19.08
N MET A 121 10.03 -3.74 18.12
CA MET A 121 9.07 -2.85 17.45
C MET A 121 8.04 -2.28 18.40
N LYS A 122 7.60 -3.03 19.42
CA LYS A 122 6.66 -2.54 20.44
C LYS A 122 7.17 -1.26 21.12
N VAL A 123 8.47 -1.21 21.45
CA VAL A 123 9.08 -0.03 22.08
C VAL A 123 9.10 1.17 21.13
N ILE A 124 9.48 0.96 19.87
CA ILE A 124 9.49 2.02 18.85
C ILE A 124 8.09 2.58 18.62
N LEU A 125 7.09 1.70 18.46
CA LEU A 125 5.71 2.09 18.26
C LEU A 125 5.15 2.84 19.46
N ASP A 126 5.43 2.39 20.68
CA ASP A 126 4.93 3.04 21.89
C ASP A 126 5.58 4.41 22.12
N ARG A 127 6.86 4.56 21.76
CA ARG A 127 7.53 5.88 21.73
C ARG A 127 6.85 6.81 20.72
N LYS A 128 6.66 6.36 19.48
CA LYS A 128 6.03 7.18 18.43
C LYS A 128 4.57 7.52 18.77
N LYS A 129 3.80 6.60 19.35
CA LYS A 129 2.44 6.88 19.83
C LYS A 129 2.41 7.97 20.90
N LYS A 130 3.39 8.01 21.81
CA LYS A 130 3.48 9.07 22.84
C LYS A 130 3.78 10.43 22.20
N GLU A 131 4.70 10.47 21.24
CA GLU A 131 5.03 11.67 20.47
C GLU A 131 3.80 12.20 19.70
N LEU A 132 3.11 11.32 18.97
CA LEU A 132 1.94 11.69 18.18
C LEU A 132 0.75 12.14 19.05
N LYS A 133 0.61 11.62 20.28
CA LYS A 133 -0.40 12.10 21.23
C LYS A 133 -0.16 13.53 21.71
N ALA A 134 1.09 13.96 21.77
CA ALA A 134 1.47 15.31 22.16
C ALA A 134 1.51 16.28 20.96
N HIS A 135 1.29 15.78 19.74
CA HIS A 135 1.40 16.55 18.52
C HIS A 135 0.22 17.51 18.35
N ASN A 136 0.51 18.73 17.91
CA ASN A 136 -0.47 19.74 17.56
C ASN A 136 -0.29 20.13 16.09
N PHE A 137 -1.38 20.05 15.31
CA PHE A 137 -1.37 20.38 13.89
C PHE A 137 -1.30 21.89 13.61
N ASN A 138 -1.56 22.75 14.62
CA ASN A 138 -1.64 24.20 14.43
C ASN A 138 -2.57 24.61 13.27
N GLY A 139 -3.69 23.89 13.11
CA GLY A 139 -4.68 24.13 12.05
C GLY A 139 -4.37 23.45 10.71
N LEU A 140 -3.21 22.79 10.55
CA LEU A 140 -2.83 22.11 9.32
C LEU A 140 -3.87 21.07 8.87
N ASP A 141 -4.50 20.37 9.82
CA ASP A 141 -5.53 19.37 9.54
C ASP A 141 -6.85 19.96 9.01
N LYS A 142 -6.99 21.28 9.02
CA LYS A 142 -8.13 22.01 8.43
C LYS A 142 -7.83 22.54 7.03
N CYS A 143 -6.60 22.41 6.56
CA CYS A 143 -6.16 22.85 5.24
C CYS A 143 -6.42 21.78 4.18
N ASP A 144 -6.62 22.24 2.94
CA ASP A 144 -6.44 21.43 1.76
C ASP A 144 -4.97 21.47 1.32
N VAL A 145 -4.49 20.41 0.70
CA VAL A 145 -3.14 20.31 0.19
C VAL A 145 -3.13 19.84 -1.25
N LEU A 146 -2.31 20.51 -2.06
CA LEU A 146 -1.98 20.09 -3.41
C LEU A 146 -0.82 19.12 -3.34
N CYS A 147 -1.06 17.90 -3.84
CA CYS A 147 -0.10 16.82 -3.81
C CYS A 147 0.27 16.38 -5.23
N LYS A 148 1.54 16.00 -5.40
CA LYS A 148 1.98 15.25 -6.58
C LYS A 148 2.50 13.89 -6.14
N ILE A 149 1.80 12.83 -6.57
CA ILE A 149 2.24 11.45 -6.38
C ILE A 149 2.97 10.98 -7.63
N THR A 150 4.13 10.34 -7.46
CA THR A 150 4.98 9.85 -8.54
C THR A 150 5.45 8.44 -8.21
N ILE A 151 5.47 7.53 -9.20
CA ILE A 151 6.10 6.21 -9.02
C ILE A 151 7.62 6.40 -9.08
N SER A 152 8.31 5.93 -8.05
CA SER A 152 9.77 6.02 -7.93
C SER A 152 10.45 5.08 -8.93
N ALA A 153 11.64 5.48 -9.40
CA ALA A 153 12.44 4.67 -10.32
C ALA A 153 11.69 4.23 -11.59
N MET A 154 10.90 5.15 -12.16
CA MET A 154 10.19 4.95 -13.43
C MET A 154 10.30 6.22 -14.28
N ASN A 155 11.51 6.49 -14.75
CA ASN A 155 11.83 7.69 -15.51
C ASN A 155 12.02 7.36 -17.00
N ASP A 156 11.75 8.34 -17.87
CA ASP A 156 12.12 8.24 -19.27
C ASP A 156 13.61 8.47 -19.49
N ARG A 157 14.07 8.35 -20.75
CA ARG A 157 15.48 8.56 -21.13
C ARG A 157 16.01 9.97 -20.80
N ARG A 158 15.14 10.94 -20.53
CA ARG A 158 15.49 12.32 -20.13
C ARG A 158 15.43 12.51 -18.62
N GLY A 159 15.21 11.45 -17.85
CA GLY A 159 15.09 11.50 -16.39
C GLY A 159 13.77 12.06 -15.89
N GLN A 160 12.75 12.19 -16.74
CA GLN A 160 11.44 12.70 -16.32
C GLN A 160 10.53 11.55 -15.86
N PRO A 161 9.72 11.73 -14.80
CA PRO A 161 8.80 10.70 -14.36
C PRO A 161 7.80 10.30 -15.45
N ARG A 162 7.64 8.98 -15.65
CA ARG A 162 6.68 8.42 -16.62
C ARG A 162 5.27 8.39 -16.08
N VAL A 163 5.10 8.08 -14.79
CA VAL A 163 3.78 7.94 -14.15
C VAL A 163 3.68 8.84 -12.91
N TRP A 164 2.75 9.80 -12.97
CA TRP A 164 2.46 10.69 -11.83
C TRP A 164 1.03 11.25 -11.90
N ARG A 165 0.52 11.72 -10.76
CA ARG A 165 -0.78 12.39 -10.62
C ARG A 165 -0.66 13.62 -9.73
N ARG A 166 -1.41 14.67 -10.05
CA ARG A 166 -1.58 15.85 -9.22
C ARG A 166 -3.03 15.91 -8.74
N PHE A 167 -3.22 16.02 -7.44
CA PHE A 167 -4.54 16.03 -6.82
C PHE A 167 -4.56 16.92 -5.58
N LYS A 168 -5.73 17.45 -5.25
CA LYS A 168 -5.99 18.16 -4.00
C LYS A 168 -6.76 17.25 -3.06
N VAL A 169 -6.43 17.29 -1.78
CA VAL A 169 -7.12 16.55 -0.72
C VAL A 169 -7.04 17.33 0.60
N SER A 170 -8.01 17.10 1.50
CA SER A 170 -7.92 17.61 2.87
C SER A 170 -6.76 16.96 3.63
N ALA A 171 -5.93 17.75 4.30
CA ALA A 171 -4.91 17.23 5.22
C ALA A 171 -5.53 16.52 6.43
N GLY A 172 -6.79 16.80 6.75
CA GLY A 172 -7.55 16.17 7.83
C GLY A 172 -8.06 14.77 7.53
N ILE A 173 -7.93 14.27 6.30
CA ILE A 173 -8.38 12.93 5.92
C ILE A 173 -7.60 11.86 6.69
N SER A 174 -8.27 10.79 7.14
CA SER A 174 -7.56 9.63 7.71
C SER A 174 -6.66 8.96 6.66
N LEU A 175 -5.54 8.36 7.08
CA LEU A 175 -4.65 7.65 6.15
C LEU A 175 -5.33 6.46 5.49
N ASN A 176 -6.25 5.80 6.20
CA ASN A 176 -7.07 4.73 5.63
C ASN A 176 -7.94 5.23 4.48
N ALA A 177 -8.69 6.32 4.68
CA ALA A 177 -9.52 6.91 3.64
C ALA A 177 -8.68 7.53 2.52
N LEU A 178 -7.52 8.12 2.83
CA LEU A 178 -6.57 8.60 1.83
C LEU A 178 -6.15 7.47 0.89
N GLN A 179 -5.77 6.31 1.44
CA GLN A 179 -5.42 5.16 0.63
C GLN A 179 -6.61 4.68 -0.21
N ASP A 180 -7.69 4.30 0.48
CA ASP A 180 -8.78 3.54 -0.12
C ASP A 180 -9.60 4.38 -1.10
N LYS A 181 -9.81 5.66 -0.78
CA LYS A 181 -10.71 6.55 -1.52
C LYS A 181 -10.02 7.49 -2.48
N VAL A 182 -8.72 7.76 -2.28
CA VAL A 182 -8.00 8.78 -3.04
C VAL A 182 -6.80 8.20 -3.77
N VAL A 183 -5.76 7.78 -3.06
CA VAL A 183 -4.45 7.42 -3.64
C VAL A 183 -4.56 6.21 -4.57
N ALA A 184 -5.19 5.11 -4.13
CA ALA A 184 -5.35 3.94 -5.00
C ALA A 184 -6.18 4.27 -6.26
N PRO A 185 -7.38 4.89 -6.17
CA PRO A 185 -8.16 5.31 -7.35
C PRO A 185 -7.47 6.33 -8.28
N VAL A 186 -6.77 7.32 -7.70
CA VAL A 186 -6.05 8.38 -8.44
C VAL A 186 -4.94 7.75 -9.29
N MET A 187 -4.16 6.83 -8.71
CA MET A 187 -3.15 6.09 -9.46
C MET A 187 -3.80 5.18 -10.51
N GLY A 188 -4.82 4.41 -10.10
CA GLY A 188 -5.47 3.35 -10.89
C GLY A 188 -5.25 1.94 -10.33
N TRP A 189 -4.89 1.84 -9.04
CA TRP A 189 -4.76 0.57 -8.34
C TRP A 189 -6.11 -0.01 -7.92
N VAL A 190 -6.20 -1.33 -7.82
CA VAL A 190 -7.38 -2.04 -7.34
C VAL A 190 -7.47 -1.91 -5.81
N ARG A 191 -8.57 -1.33 -5.36
CA ARG A 191 -8.84 -1.21 -3.93
C ARG A 191 -8.95 -2.58 -3.27
N ASN A 192 -8.39 -2.68 -2.06
CA ASN A 192 -8.41 -3.89 -1.24
C ASN A 192 -7.70 -5.12 -1.83
N LEU A 193 -6.88 -4.99 -2.87
CA LEU A 193 -6.19 -6.14 -3.46
C LEU A 193 -4.89 -6.45 -2.71
N HIS A 194 -4.06 -5.44 -2.45
CA HIS A 194 -2.74 -5.59 -1.87
C HIS A 194 -2.59 -4.87 -0.53
N CYS A 195 -1.56 -5.24 0.24
CA CYS A 195 -1.10 -4.47 1.39
C CYS A 195 -0.52 -3.13 0.95
N TYR A 196 -0.46 -2.18 1.90
CA TYR A 196 0.16 -0.88 1.69
C TYR A 196 0.72 -0.32 2.99
N THR A 197 1.63 0.65 2.84
CA THR A 197 2.02 1.53 3.95
C THR A 197 2.23 2.97 3.46
N PHE A 198 1.95 3.92 4.35
CA PHE A 198 2.54 5.26 4.27
C PHE A 198 3.78 5.32 5.15
N THR A 199 4.79 6.05 4.69
CA THR A 199 6.04 6.31 5.42
C THR A 199 6.21 7.81 5.62
N ASP A 200 6.34 8.25 6.87
CA ASP A 200 6.86 9.59 7.15
C ASP A 200 8.37 9.58 6.93
N PHE A 201 8.86 10.21 5.84
CA PHE A 201 10.27 10.19 5.50
C PHE A 201 11.17 10.95 6.48
N ARG A 202 10.60 11.75 7.41
CA ARG A 202 11.37 12.49 8.42
C ARG A 202 11.90 11.58 9.52
N ASP A 203 11.24 10.45 9.78
CA ASP A 203 11.62 9.52 10.85
C ASP A 203 11.47 8.02 10.50
N GLY A 204 10.94 7.70 9.33
CA GLY A 204 10.71 6.34 8.85
C GLY A 204 9.48 5.67 9.42
N SER A 205 8.61 6.39 10.15
CA SER A 205 7.44 5.78 10.75
C SER A 205 6.44 5.27 9.72
N LEU A 206 5.98 4.03 9.91
CA LEU A 206 5.07 3.34 9.01
C LEU A 206 3.63 3.38 9.52
N TYR A 207 2.69 3.52 8.60
CA TYR A 207 1.25 3.51 8.87
C TYR A 207 0.55 2.56 7.90
N GLY A 208 -0.30 1.68 8.41
CA GLY A 208 -0.98 0.65 7.62
C GLY A 208 -2.27 0.16 8.30
N PRO A 209 -2.99 -0.80 7.70
CA PRO A 209 -4.35 -1.17 8.09
C PRO A 209 -4.45 -1.72 9.52
N GLU A 210 -5.23 -1.07 10.39
CA GLU A 210 -5.39 -1.45 11.81
C GLU A 210 -5.84 -2.91 12.02
N GLN A 211 -6.78 -3.38 11.21
CA GLN A 211 -7.38 -4.71 11.36
C GLN A 211 -6.47 -5.84 10.83
N GLY A 212 -5.28 -5.48 10.32
CA GLY A 212 -4.44 -6.36 9.53
C GLY A 212 -5.05 -6.62 8.15
N SER A 213 -4.20 -6.64 7.13
CA SER A 213 -4.60 -7.12 5.81
C SER A 213 -4.53 -8.64 5.78
N ARG A 214 -5.51 -9.28 5.13
CA ARG A 214 -5.47 -10.69 4.73
C ARG A 214 -5.07 -10.88 3.27
N SER A 215 -4.56 -9.84 2.61
CA SER A 215 -3.98 -10.02 1.28
C SER A 215 -2.78 -10.97 1.35
N VAL A 216 -2.56 -11.70 0.26
CA VAL A 216 -1.52 -12.73 0.14
C VAL A 216 -0.12 -12.16 0.40
N ASP A 217 0.09 -10.92 -0.01
CA ASP A 217 1.36 -10.21 0.11
C ASP A 217 1.73 -9.81 1.55
N VAL A 218 0.83 -9.98 2.54
CA VAL A 218 1.15 -9.76 3.96
C VAL A 218 2.29 -10.66 4.44
N ALA A 219 2.55 -11.79 3.76
CA ALA A 219 3.72 -12.63 3.99
C ALA A 219 5.05 -11.85 3.91
N HIS A 220 5.08 -10.77 3.13
CA HIS A 220 6.25 -9.90 2.96
C HIS A 220 6.32 -8.76 3.99
N LYS A 221 5.49 -8.74 5.04
CA LYS A 221 5.49 -7.66 6.06
C LYS A 221 6.85 -7.48 6.74
N ALA A 222 7.59 -8.57 6.95
CA ALA A 222 8.96 -8.54 7.48
C ALA A 222 9.96 -7.85 6.55
N GLN A 223 9.63 -7.64 5.27
CA GLN A 223 10.45 -6.95 4.27
C GLN A 223 10.17 -5.45 4.19
N VAL A 224 9.08 -4.99 4.82
CA VAL A 224 8.62 -3.61 4.75
C VAL A 224 8.94 -2.83 6.02
N GLY A 225 8.99 -3.51 7.17
CA GLY A 225 9.31 -2.88 8.46
C GLY A 225 8.69 -3.55 9.68
N TYR A 226 8.24 -4.81 9.54
CA TYR A 226 7.65 -5.68 10.57
C TYR A 226 6.31 -5.22 11.17
N GLU A 227 6.20 -3.96 11.58
CA GLU A 227 5.03 -3.38 12.20
C GLU A 227 4.77 -1.95 11.71
N TYR A 228 3.53 -1.52 11.85
CA TYR A 228 3.09 -0.16 11.50
C TYR A 228 2.05 0.36 12.49
N LEU A 229 1.89 1.67 12.53
CA LEU A 229 0.81 2.34 13.26
C LEU A 229 -0.53 2.19 12.52
N PRO A 230 -1.66 2.10 13.24
CA PRO A 230 -2.97 1.93 12.63
C PRO A 230 -3.43 3.19 11.89
N ASP A 231 -3.47 3.13 10.57
CA ASP A 231 -3.83 4.20 9.64
C ASP A 231 -5.20 4.85 9.89
N GLU A 232 -6.22 4.09 10.35
CA GLU A 232 -7.55 4.64 10.69
C GLU A 232 -7.47 5.68 11.82
N ARG A 233 -6.40 5.68 12.62
CA ARG A 233 -6.23 6.54 13.80
C ARG A 233 -5.42 7.81 13.53
N TYR A 234 -4.81 7.92 12.36
CA TYR A 234 -3.96 9.07 12.01
C TYR A 234 -4.44 9.75 10.74
N LYS A 235 -4.34 11.08 10.74
CA LYS A 235 -4.64 11.96 9.61
C LYS A 235 -3.43 12.12 8.68
N PHE A 236 -3.67 12.53 7.44
CA PHE A 236 -2.63 12.86 6.47
C PHE A 236 -1.67 13.95 6.97
N ALA A 237 -2.20 14.95 7.70
CA ALA A 237 -1.44 16.03 8.33
C ALA A 237 -0.34 15.55 9.30
N HIS A 238 -0.34 14.30 9.76
CA HIS A 238 0.77 13.79 10.59
C HIS A 238 2.05 13.57 9.78
N LEU A 239 1.95 13.36 8.47
CA LEU A 239 3.07 12.90 7.64
C LEU A 239 3.90 14.03 7.04
N PHE A 240 3.51 15.28 7.25
CA PHE A 240 4.21 16.46 6.73
C PHE A 240 4.04 17.65 7.65
N SER A 241 4.77 18.73 7.37
CA SER A 241 4.79 19.96 8.14
C SER A 241 4.85 21.22 7.28
N LYS A 242 5.41 21.13 6.07
CA LYS A 242 5.60 22.26 5.17
C LYS A 242 5.51 21.84 3.70
N GLU A 243 5.38 22.84 2.83
CA GLU A 243 5.55 22.65 1.39
C GLU A 243 6.95 22.11 1.07
N GLY A 244 7.01 21.21 0.09
CA GLY A 244 8.23 20.50 -0.29
C GLY A 244 8.50 19.22 0.51
N ASP A 245 7.78 18.97 1.62
CA ASP A 245 7.87 17.69 2.33
C ASP A 245 7.42 16.54 1.42
N GLU A 246 8.05 15.38 1.61
CA GLU A 246 7.81 14.16 0.85
C GLU A 246 7.40 13.02 1.76
N ILE A 247 6.49 12.19 1.26
CA ILE A 247 5.88 11.08 1.99
C ILE A 247 6.01 9.83 1.13
N GLY A 248 6.43 8.72 1.74
CA GLY A 248 6.48 7.43 1.06
C GLY A 248 5.10 6.78 1.01
N TYR A 249 4.76 6.17 -0.11
CA TYR A 249 3.61 5.30 -0.24
C TYR A 249 4.04 4.00 -0.94
N LEU A 250 4.05 2.90 -0.20
CA LEU A 250 4.32 1.57 -0.72
C LEU A 250 3.00 0.86 -0.95
N TYR A 251 2.78 0.42 -2.19
CA TYR A 251 1.66 -0.44 -2.58
C TYR A 251 2.19 -1.79 -3.04
N ASP A 252 1.53 -2.86 -2.61
CA ASP A 252 1.94 -4.25 -2.85
C ASP A 252 3.26 -4.59 -2.15
N PHE A 253 3.18 -5.39 -1.08
CA PHE A 253 4.39 -5.79 -0.34
C PHE A 253 5.20 -6.85 -1.11
N GLY A 254 4.60 -7.53 -2.09
CA GLY A 254 5.26 -8.47 -2.98
C GLY A 254 6.03 -7.73 -4.07
N ASP A 255 5.31 -7.05 -4.97
CA ASP A 255 5.90 -6.34 -6.11
C ASP A 255 6.68 -5.08 -5.71
N LYS A 256 6.27 -4.42 -4.61
CA LYS A 256 6.88 -3.20 -4.07
C LYS A 256 6.82 -2.00 -5.03
N TRP A 257 5.61 -1.50 -5.25
CA TRP A 257 5.40 -0.23 -5.95
C TRP A 257 5.66 0.95 -5.01
N TYR A 258 6.87 1.52 -5.11
CA TYR A 258 7.26 2.68 -4.32
C TYR A 258 6.79 3.97 -4.98
N HIS A 259 6.05 4.78 -4.22
CA HIS A 259 5.61 6.10 -4.64
C HIS A 259 6.14 7.15 -3.69
N VAL A 260 6.34 8.36 -4.22
CA VAL A 260 6.61 9.58 -3.44
C VAL A 260 5.44 10.53 -3.63
N ILE A 261 4.84 10.96 -2.53
CA ILE A 261 3.83 12.01 -2.48
C ILE A 261 4.52 13.28 -2.01
N ARG A 262 4.69 14.27 -2.89
CA ARG A 262 5.23 15.59 -2.55
C ARG A 262 4.10 16.56 -2.23
N ILE A 263 4.24 17.31 -1.14
CA ILE A 263 3.37 18.44 -0.81
C ILE A 263 3.80 19.65 -1.66
N GLU A 264 3.07 19.96 -2.72
CA GLU A 264 3.39 21.09 -3.60
C GLU A 264 2.90 22.42 -3.05
N LYS A 265 1.72 22.42 -2.41
CA LYS A 265 1.13 23.63 -1.82
C LYS A 265 0.22 23.31 -0.66
N ILE A 266 0.27 24.12 0.40
CA ILE A 266 -0.70 24.08 1.51
C ILE A 266 -1.67 25.24 1.31
N ILE A 267 -2.95 24.92 1.12
CA ILE A 267 -3.99 25.91 0.87
C ILE A 267 -4.48 26.45 2.22
N PRO A 268 -4.58 27.79 2.40
CA PRO A 268 -5.10 28.37 3.64
C PRO A 268 -6.49 27.86 3.99
N VAL A 269 -6.82 27.84 5.29
CA VAL A 269 -8.09 27.30 5.82
C VAL A 269 -9.29 27.99 5.17
N GLU A 270 -9.21 29.28 4.90
CA GLU A 270 -10.30 30.10 4.33
C GLU A 270 -10.63 29.72 2.87
N GLN A 271 -9.66 29.14 2.17
CA GLN A 271 -9.81 28.68 0.78
C GLN A 271 -10.03 27.16 0.69
N SER A 272 -9.95 26.46 1.83
CA SER A 272 -10.02 25.00 1.89
C SER A 272 -11.47 24.53 1.92
N THR A 273 -11.84 23.70 0.96
CA THR A 273 -13.19 23.14 0.85
C THR A 273 -13.27 21.77 1.51
N GLY A 274 -12.14 21.06 1.62
CA GLY A 274 -12.07 19.66 2.01
C GLY A 274 -12.31 18.70 0.84
N ALA A 275 -12.55 19.20 -0.37
CA ALA A 275 -12.90 18.37 -1.51
C ALA A 275 -11.67 17.69 -2.12
N VAL A 276 -11.85 16.44 -2.55
CA VAL A 276 -10.88 15.69 -3.35
C VAL A 276 -11.04 16.10 -4.81
N GLU A 277 -9.96 16.56 -5.43
CA GLU A 277 -9.96 16.97 -6.83
C GLU A 277 -8.76 16.40 -7.56
N VAL A 278 -9.00 15.73 -8.69
CA VAL A 278 -7.93 15.29 -9.60
C VAL A 278 -7.66 16.42 -10.59
N ILE A 279 -6.41 16.88 -10.63
CA ILE A 279 -6.02 18.09 -11.35
C ILE A 279 -5.32 17.74 -12.66
N ASP A 280 -4.32 16.85 -12.60
CA ASP A 280 -3.49 16.52 -13.75
C ASP A 280 -2.77 15.17 -13.55
N GLY A 281 -2.12 14.66 -14.59
CA GLY A 281 -1.35 13.44 -14.54
C GLY A 281 -0.67 13.09 -15.85
N LYS A 282 0.21 12.10 -15.78
CA LYS A 282 0.90 11.51 -16.94
C LYS A 282 1.06 10.01 -16.76
N GLY A 283 0.96 9.27 -17.85
CA GLY A 283 1.20 7.83 -17.87
C GLY A 283 0.05 7.02 -17.26
N MET A 284 -0.17 5.85 -17.82
CA MET A 284 -1.12 4.86 -17.31
C MET A 284 -0.65 4.32 -15.96
N CYS A 285 -1.57 3.82 -15.15
CA CYS A 285 -1.16 3.00 -14.00
C CYS A 285 -0.43 1.75 -14.54
N PRO A 286 0.64 1.27 -13.90
CA PRO A 286 1.11 -0.07 -14.19
C PRO A 286 -0.02 -1.09 -13.93
N GLY A 287 0.02 -2.21 -14.65
CA GLY A 287 -0.88 -3.31 -14.37
C GLY A 287 -0.58 -3.95 -13.00
N GLU A 288 -1.62 -4.45 -12.34
CA GLU A 288 -1.46 -5.23 -11.09
C GLU A 288 -0.60 -6.49 -11.32
N ASN A 289 0.24 -6.86 -10.36
CA ASN A 289 1.14 -8.03 -10.39
C ASN A 289 2.18 -8.02 -11.53
N LEU A 290 2.71 -6.84 -11.87
CA LEU A 290 3.75 -6.65 -12.90
C LEU A 290 5.17 -6.40 -12.34
N ARG A 291 5.49 -7.03 -11.19
CA ARG A 291 6.85 -7.16 -10.63
C ARG A 291 7.52 -5.86 -10.17
N GLY A 292 6.71 -4.84 -9.87
CA GLY A 292 7.20 -3.62 -9.24
C GLY A 292 7.86 -2.61 -10.18
N SER A 293 8.32 -1.50 -9.59
CA SER A 293 8.69 -0.31 -10.36
C SER A 293 9.92 -0.47 -11.24
N LEU A 294 10.96 -1.20 -10.79
CA LEU A 294 12.18 -1.45 -11.56
C LEU A 294 11.91 -2.32 -12.80
N HIS A 295 11.24 -3.45 -12.62
CA HIS A 295 10.91 -4.33 -13.75
C HIS A 295 9.98 -3.65 -14.75
N TYR A 296 9.03 -2.84 -14.26
CA TYR A 296 8.13 -2.12 -15.14
C TYR A 296 8.81 -0.96 -15.88
N GLU A 297 9.84 -0.34 -15.29
CA GLU A 297 10.68 0.61 -16.00
C GLU A 297 11.38 -0.05 -17.20
N ASP A 298 11.96 -1.25 -17.01
CA ASP A 298 12.55 -2.02 -18.11
C ASP A 298 11.51 -2.46 -19.14
N PHE A 299 10.31 -2.87 -18.70
CA PHE A 299 9.18 -3.13 -19.59
C PHE A 299 8.85 -1.90 -20.45
N LEU A 300 8.82 -0.70 -19.86
CA LEU A 300 8.51 0.54 -20.57
C LEU A 300 9.62 0.95 -21.55
N PHE A 301 10.89 0.73 -21.23
CA PHE A 301 11.98 0.96 -22.17
C PHE A 301 11.95 0.00 -23.34
N LYS A 302 11.73 -1.30 -23.07
CA LYS A 302 11.52 -2.29 -24.13
C LYS A 302 10.32 -1.92 -24.99
N TYR A 303 9.23 -1.47 -24.37
CA TYR A 303 8.05 -1.02 -25.08
C TYR A 303 8.34 0.17 -26.00
N ASP A 304 9.19 1.12 -25.63
CA ASP A 304 9.53 2.25 -26.50
C ASP A 304 10.23 1.75 -27.80
N ASP A 305 11.18 0.82 -27.66
CA ASP A 305 12.01 0.28 -28.75
C ASP A 305 11.31 -0.81 -29.58
N ALA A 306 10.27 -1.43 -29.02
CA ALA A 306 9.56 -2.56 -29.62
C ALA A 306 8.86 -2.21 -30.95
N ASP A 307 8.77 -3.21 -31.83
CA ASP A 307 7.95 -3.13 -33.03
C ASP A 307 6.44 -3.23 -32.72
N TYR A 308 5.61 -3.14 -33.75
CA TYR A 308 4.14 -3.18 -33.59
C TYR A 308 3.63 -4.50 -32.99
N PHE A 309 4.21 -5.64 -33.36
CA PHE A 309 3.76 -6.95 -32.90
C PHE A 309 4.11 -7.15 -31.43
N GLU A 310 5.36 -6.84 -31.05
CA GLU A 310 5.82 -6.89 -29.67
C GLU A 310 5.02 -5.93 -28.77
N LYS A 311 4.80 -4.69 -29.23
CA LYS A 311 3.93 -3.73 -28.53
C LYS A 311 2.55 -4.32 -28.26
N ASN A 312 1.91 -4.94 -29.25
CA ASN A 312 0.58 -5.54 -29.06
C ASN A 312 0.58 -6.69 -28.05
N LYS A 313 1.62 -7.52 -28.02
CA LYS A 313 1.76 -8.57 -26.98
C LYS A 313 1.87 -7.96 -25.59
N MET A 314 2.74 -6.96 -25.44
CA MET A 314 2.94 -6.24 -24.18
C MET A 314 1.68 -5.50 -23.71
N LYS A 315 0.92 -4.88 -24.63
CA LYS A 315 -0.39 -4.28 -24.30
C LYS A 315 -1.36 -5.31 -23.75
N ARG A 316 -1.44 -6.49 -24.36
CA ARG A 316 -2.34 -7.56 -23.90
C ARG A 316 -1.97 -8.06 -22.52
N GLU A 317 -0.67 -8.18 -22.22
CA GLU A 317 -0.18 -8.53 -20.88
C GLU A 317 -0.68 -7.53 -19.83
N VAL A 318 -0.52 -6.23 -20.08
CA VAL A 318 -1.00 -5.20 -19.14
C VAL A 318 -2.53 -5.20 -19.05
N LEU A 319 -3.23 -5.33 -20.17
CA LEU A 319 -4.69 -5.32 -20.21
C LEU A 319 -5.33 -6.57 -19.57
N ALA A 320 -4.58 -7.65 -19.41
CA ALA A 320 -5.04 -8.84 -18.70
C ALA A 320 -5.00 -8.68 -17.16
N THR A 321 -4.39 -7.61 -16.65
CA THR A 321 -4.25 -7.40 -15.19
C THR A 321 -5.55 -6.87 -14.54
N PRO A 322 -5.78 -7.17 -13.25
CA PRO A 322 -7.02 -6.81 -12.54
C PRO A 322 -7.48 -5.34 -12.60
N ASN A 323 -6.57 -4.37 -12.69
CA ASN A 323 -6.95 -2.95 -12.80
C ASN A 323 -7.38 -2.54 -14.21
N TYR A 324 -7.06 -3.32 -15.24
CA TYR A 324 -7.46 -3.08 -16.62
C TYR A 324 -8.57 -4.02 -17.05
N GLY A 325 -8.32 -5.32 -17.18
CA GLY A 325 -9.28 -6.36 -17.55
C GLY A 325 -10.48 -5.88 -18.38
N LYS A 326 -11.70 -6.19 -17.87
CA LYS A 326 -12.97 -5.68 -18.43
C LYS A 326 -13.18 -4.18 -18.16
N SER A 327 -12.47 -3.60 -17.20
CA SER A 327 -12.59 -2.19 -16.76
C SER A 327 -12.00 -1.18 -17.75
N PHE A 328 -11.09 -1.59 -18.64
CA PHE A 328 -10.48 -0.66 -19.61
C PHE A 328 -11.52 -0.14 -20.61
N GLY A 329 -12.51 -0.97 -20.98
CA GLY A 329 -13.69 -0.56 -21.77
C GLY A 329 -13.38 0.00 -23.16
N LYS A 330 -12.13 -0.09 -23.63
CA LYS A 330 -11.64 0.43 -24.91
C LYS A 330 -10.88 -0.69 -25.65
N PRO A 331 -10.80 -0.65 -27.00
CA PRO A 331 -10.01 -1.61 -27.76
C PRO A 331 -8.53 -1.61 -27.32
N PRO A 332 -7.85 -2.76 -27.26
CA PRO A 332 -6.43 -2.84 -26.89
C PRO A 332 -5.50 -1.94 -27.70
N ALA A 333 -5.85 -1.64 -28.96
CA ALA A 333 -5.10 -0.73 -29.81
C ALA A 333 -4.97 0.69 -29.21
N LEU A 334 -5.97 1.14 -28.44
CA LEU A 334 -6.00 2.45 -27.78
C LEU A 334 -5.23 2.49 -26.46
N PHE A 335 -4.70 1.35 -25.99
CA PHE A 335 -3.82 1.37 -24.84
C PHE A 335 -2.48 2.00 -25.23
N ASP A 336 -2.11 3.07 -24.52
CA ASP A 336 -0.82 3.72 -24.59
C ASP A 336 -0.32 3.97 -23.16
N PRO A 337 0.79 3.35 -22.73
CA PRO A 337 1.31 3.51 -21.37
C PRO A 337 1.71 4.95 -21.03
N SER A 338 1.95 5.81 -22.03
CA SER A 338 2.32 7.21 -21.80
C SER A 338 1.11 8.14 -21.58
N ASN A 339 -0.09 7.70 -21.94
CA ASN A 339 -1.29 8.51 -21.89
C ASN A 339 -1.88 8.60 -20.47
N PHE A 340 -2.61 9.66 -20.17
CA PHE A 340 -3.36 9.82 -18.94
C PHE A 340 -4.79 10.30 -19.23
N ASP A 341 -5.78 9.53 -18.78
CA ASP A 341 -7.20 9.86 -18.92
C ASP A 341 -7.71 10.52 -17.62
N LEU A 342 -7.77 11.86 -17.64
CA LEU A 342 -8.17 12.66 -16.49
C LEU A 342 -9.63 12.38 -16.08
N GLU A 343 -10.54 12.28 -17.05
CA GLU A 343 -11.97 12.11 -16.78
C GLU A 343 -12.28 10.69 -16.27
N ALA A 344 -11.64 9.67 -16.83
CA ALA A 344 -11.72 8.32 -16.27
C ALA A 344 -11.17 8.26 -14.84
N THR A 345 -10.11 9.01 -14.54
CA THR A 345 -9.52 9.08 -13.19
C THR A 345 -10.45 9.79 -12.20
N LYS A 346 -11.04 10.92 -12.57
CA LYS A 346 -12.06 11.61 -11.76
C LYS A 346 -13.25 10.69 -11.47
N LYS A 347 -13.71 9.95 -12.48
CA LYS A 347 -14.80 8.98 -12.31
C LYS A 347 -14.42 7.87 -11.31
N ARG A 348 -13.22 7.28 -11.43
CA ARG A 348 -12.73 6.25 -10.47
C ARG A 348 -12.70 6.77 -9.03
N VAL A 349 -12.22 7.99 -8.83
CA VAL A 349 -12.21 8.62 -7.49
C VAL A 349 -13.63 8.84 -6.98
N SER A 350 -14.54 9.36 -7.82
CA SER A 350 -15.95 9.55 -7.46
C SER A 350 -16.64 8.22 -7.10
N ASP A 351 -16.38 7.15 -7.86
CA ASP A 351 -16.94 5.82 -7.60
C ASP A 351 -16.39 5.26 -6.27
N ALA A 352 -15.11 5.48 -5.97
CA ALA A 352 -14.51 5.08 -4.72
C ALA A 352 -15.11 5.82 -3.51
N LEU A 353 -15.28 7.15 -3.61
CA LEU A 353 -15.92 7.98 -2.60
C LEU A 353 -17.36 7.57 -2.29
N ASN A 354 -18.08 7.10 -3.31
CA ASN A 354 -19.47 6.65 -3.19
C ASN A 354 -19.61 5.24 -2.57
N SER A 355 -18.59 4.40 -2.69
CA SER A 355 -18.63 3.03 -2.13
C SER A 355 -18.29 2.97 -0.63
N ALA A 356 -18.62 1.87 0.03
CA ALA A 356 -18.17 1.59 1.39
C ALA A 356 -16.63 1.47 1.47
N SER A 357 -16.05 1.77 2.63
CA SER A 357 -14.62 1.54 2.85
C SER A 357 -14.29 0.06 2.73
N SER A 358 -13.13 -0.23 2.13
CA SER A 358 -12.66 -1.60 1.98
C SER A 358 -12.41 -2.27 3.34
N VAL A 359 -12.51 -3.60 3.36
CA VAL A 359 -12.27 -4.42 4.57
C VAL A 359 -10.93 -5.14 4.40
N PRO A 360 -9.83 -4.63 5.00
CA PRO A 360 -8.49 -5.23 4.82
C PRO A 360 -8.42 -6.67 5.31
N SER A 361 -9.19 -7.01 6.35
CA SER A 361 -9.29 -8.36 6.89
C SER A 361 -10.04 -9.33 5.99
N GLY A 362 -10.43 -8.90 4.78
CA GLY A 362 -11.06 -9.73 3.76
C GLY A 362 -10.74 -9.14 2.39
N ALA A 363 -9.44 -8.97 2.14
CA ALA A 363 -8.87 -8.48 0.89
C ALA A 363 -9.40 -9.25 -0.33
N LYS A 364 -9.43 -8.57 -1.47
CA LYS A 364 -9.75 -9.14 -2.77
C LYS A 364 -8.71 -10.19 -3.11
N GLN A 365 -9.16 -11.37 -3.51
CA GLN A 365 -8.27 -12.47 -3.90
C GLN A 365 -8.94 -13.33 -4.97
N PHE A 366 -8.13 -13.85 -5.88
CA PHE A 366 -8.56 -14.86 -6.84
C PHE A 366 -8.39 -16.24 -6.20
N THR A 367 -9.42 -17.07 -6.27
CA THR A 367 -9.43 -18.42 -5.69
C THR A 367 -9.75 -19.43 -6.77
N ILE A 368 -8.88 -20.42 -6.89
CA ILE A 368 -9.14 -21.63 -7.67
C ILE A 368 -9.48 -22.74 -6.66
N PRO A 369 -10.73 -23.21 -6.63
CA PRO A 369 -11.14 -24.23 -5.67
C PRO A 369 -10.52 -25.59 -6.02
N PHE A 370 -9.89 -26.25 -5.04
CA PHE A 370 -9.36 -27.62 -5.22
C PHE A 370 -10.46 -28.68 -5.34
N GLN A 371 -11.65 -28.40 -4.81
CA GLN A 371 -12.87 -29.22 -4.88
C GLN A 371 -14.07 -28.30 -5.04
N GLU A 372 -15.15 -28.77 -5.67
CA GLU A 372 -16.39 -28.01 -5.74
C GLU A 372 -16.94 -27.76 -4.32
N HIS A 373 -16.97 -26.49 -3.91
CA HIS A 373 -17.55 -26.03 -2.66
C HIS A 373 -18.18 -24.65 -2.87
N GLU A 374 -19.02 -24.21 -1.93
CA GLU A 374 -19.59 -22.88 -2.03
C GLU A 374 -18.51 -21.80 -1.91
N PRO A 375 -18.46 -20.83 -2.83
CA PRO A 375 -17.54 -19.71 -2.73
C PRO A 375 -17.56 -19.01 -1.37
N GLY A 376 -16.40 -18.94 -0.72
CA GLY A 376 -16.24 -18.29 0.59
C GLY A 376 -16.74 -19.09 1.79
N GLU A 377 -17.12 -20.37 1.64
CA GLU A 377 -17.56 -21.24 2.74
C GLU A 377 -16.57 -21.28 3.92
N PHE A 378 -15.27 -21.41 3.62
CA PHE A 378 -14.20 -21.41 4.62
C PHE A 378 -13.96 -20.04 5.29
N ASP A 379 -14.42 -18.96 4.67
CA ASP A 379 -14.25 -17.60 5.19
C ASP A 379 -15.43 -17.17 6.08
N LYS A 380 -16.61 -17.80 5.93
CA LYS A 380 -17.84 -17.51 6.71
C LYS A 380 -17.58 -17.43 8.24
N PRO A 381 -16.80 -18.34 8.87
CA PRO A 381 -16.54 -18.28 10.32
C PRO A 381 -15.76 -17.03 10.78
N PHE A 382 -15.06 -16.34 9.88
CA PHE A 382 -14.24 -15.18 10.20
C PHE A 382 -14.96 -13.85 9.94
N LEU A 383 -16.18 -13.88 9.39
CA LEU A 383 -16.98 -12.68 9.11
C LEU A 383 -17.57 -12.10 10.39
N LYS A 384 -17.52 -10.77 10.49
CA LYS A 384 -18.30 -10.03 11.48
C LYS A 384 -19.78 -10.02 11.06
N LYS A 385 -20.69 -9.82 12.02
CA LYS A 385 -22.14 -9.75 11.79
C LYS A 385 -22.57 -8.79 10.68
N SER A 386 -21.80 -7.74 10.43
CA SER A 386 -22.08 -6.70 9.42
C SER A 386 -21.31 -6.90 8.10
N GLN A 387 -20.71 -8.06 7.87
CA GLN A 387 -19.89 -8.34 6.70
C GLN A 387 -20.49 -9.44 5.84
N SER A 388 -20.26 -9.34 4.53
CA SER A 388 -20.62 -10.37 3.56
C SER A 388 -19.49 -10.55 2.54
N ILE A 389 -19.45 -11.73 1.94
CA ILE A 389 -18.50 -12.03 0.86
C ILE A 389 -19.19 -11.74 -0.46
N VAL A 390 -18.54 -10.94 -1.29
CA VAL A 390 -18.94 -10.72 -2.67
C VAL A 390 -18.05 -11.58 -3.55
N VAL A 391 -18.69 -12.34 -4.44
CA VAL A 391 -18.03 -13.25 -5.37
C VAL A 391 -18.32 -12.80 -6.79
N THR A 392 -17.26 -12.68 -7.58
CA THR A 392 -17.34 -12.33 -8.98
C THR A 392 -16.67 -13.44 -9.79
N ARG A 393 -17.46 -14.13 -10.61
CA ARG A 393 -16.92 -15.08 -11.59
C ARG A 393 -16.60 -14.32 -12.87
N GLU A 394 -15.38 -14.46 -13.36
CA GLU A 394 -15.06 -13.98 -14.70
C GLU A 394 -15.52 -15.08 -15.67
N GLU A 395 -16.62 -14.84 -16.39
CA GLU A 395 -16.94 -15.64 -17.56
C GLU A 395 -15.77 -15.49 -18.54
N GLY A 396 -15.11 -16.62 -18.84
CA GLY A 396 -13.89 -16.70 -19.63
C GLY A 396 -14.08 -16.09 -21.01
N ASN A 397 -13.30 -15.06 -21.31
CA ASN A 397 -13.09 -14.62 -22.69
C ASN A 397 -11.87 -15.37 -23.22
N ASN A 398 -12.02 -16.64 -23.60
CA ASN A 398 -11.24 -17.31 -24.66
C ASN A 398 -11.72 -18.75 -24.82
N SER A 399 -12.09 -19.11 -26.04
CA SER A 399 -12.56 -20.43 -26.48
C SER A 399 -11.43 -21.43 -26.70
N ASP A 400 -10.39 -21.45 -25.86
CA ASP A 400 -9.29 -22.40 -25.98
C ASP A 400 -8.86 -22.92 -24.59
N ASP A 401 -9.21 -24.19 -24.36
CA ASP A 401 -8.71 -25.17 -23.40
C ASP A 401 -7.75 -24.70 -22.30
N SER A 402 -8.32 -24.36 -21.13
CA SER A 402 -7.90 -24.75 -19.77
C SER A 402 -8.60 -23.88 -18.71
N ASP A 403 -9.93 -23.86 -18.76
CA ASP A 403 -10.77 -23.09 -17.82
C ASP A 403 -10.72 -23.74 -16.43
N VAL A 404 -9.67 -23.44 -15.66
CA VAL A 404 -9.64 -23.77 -14.24
C VAL A 404 -10.57 -22.77 -13.56
N GLY A 405 -11.84 -23.18 -13.36
CA GLY A 405 -12.95 -22.35 -12.88
C GLY A 405 -12.71 -21.63 -11.54
N GLY A 406 -11.94 -20.55 -11.57
CA GLY A 406 -11.67 -19.69 -10.44
C GLY A 406 -12.66 -18.52 -10.32
N TYR A 407 -12.64 -17.87 -9.17
CA TYR A 407 -13.48 -16.71 -8.91
C TYR A 407 -12.75 -15.68 -8.05
N TRP A 408 -13.10 -14.41 -8.22
CA TRP A 408 -12.71 -13.36 -7.31
C TRP A 408 -13.64 -13.36 -6.10
N LYS A 409 -13.07 -13.18 -4.91
CA LYS A 409 -13.84 -12.93 -3.69
C LYS A 409 -13.27 -11.73 -2.92
N GLU A 410 -14.13 -11.00 -2.24
CA GLU A 410 -13.75 -9.96 -1.29
C GLU A 410 -14.80 -9.84 -0.17
N THR A 411 -14.38 -9.39 1.01
CA THR A 411 -15.33 -9.04 2.07
C THR A 411 -15.73 -7.58 1.95
N GLN A 412 -17.03 -7.32 2.07
CA GLN A 412 -17.59 -5.98 2.11
C GLN A 412 -18.31 -5.73 3.44
N SER A 413 -18.37 -4.46 3.84
CA SER A 413 -19.18 -4.01 4.98
C SER A 413 -20.57 -3.62 4.52
N ASN A 414 -21.59 -4.18 5.16
CA ASN A 414 -23.00 -3.83 4.98
C ASN A 414 -23.45 -2.70 5.92
N THR A 415 -22.50 -2.07 6.59
CA THR A 415 -22.74 -0.97 7.53
C THR A 415 -21.96 0.27 7.12
N LYS A 416 -22.48 1.43 7.53
CA LYS A 416 -21.82 2.72 7.31
C LYS A 416 -20.40 2.74 7.84
N ASP A 417 -19.57 3.52 7.18
CA ASP A 417 -18.19 3.73 7.62
C ASP A 417 -18.14 4.38 9.00
N ARG A 418 -17.11 4.03 9.78
CA ARG A 418 -16.87 4.65 11.09
C ARG A 418 -16.60 6.15 10.89
N ARG A 419 -17.11 6.99 11.79
CA ARG A 419 -16.99 8.46 11.69
C ARG A 419 -15.55 8.94 11.42
N ARG A 420 -14.54 8.30 12.00
CA ARG A 420 -13.12 8.67 11.85
C ARG A 420 -12.53 8.41 10.45
N VAL A 421 -13.07 7.45 9.69
CA VAL A 421 -12.65 7.15 8.31
C VAL A 421 -13.66 7.64 7.28
N ALA A 422 -14.86 8.02 7.73
CA ALA A 422 -15.92 8.50 6.87
C ALA A 422 -15.54 9.81 6.17
N VAL A 423 -15.88 9.86 4.87
CA VAL A 423 -15.77 11.04 4.02
C VAL A 423 -17.12 11.30 3.37
N CYS A 424 -17.36 12.54 2.94
CA CYS A 424 -18.53 12.86 2.15
C CYS A 424 -18.47 12.11 0.81
N ALA A 425 -19.52 11.36 0.47
CA ALA A 425 -19.54 10.59 -0.78
C ALA A 425 -19.57 11.45 -2.06
N ALA A 426 -19.97 12.73 -1.95
CA ALA A 426 -20.00 13.65 -3.09
C ALA A 426 -18.65 14.33 -3.35
N CYS A 427 -17.98 14.79 -2.30
CA CYS A 427 -16.78 15.63 -2.44
C CYS A 427 -15.53 15.08 -1.75
N GLY A 428 -15.63 14.06 -0.90
CA GLY A 428 -14.51 13.50 -0.14
C GLY A 428 -14.10 14.26 1.12
N LYS A 429 -14.85 15.29 1.53
CA LYS A 429 -14.60 16.02 2.78
C LYS A 429 -14.66 15.09 4.01
N PRO A 430 -13.59 14.96 4.80
CA PRO A 430 -13.59 14.12 5.99
C PRO A 430 -14.42 14.74 7.12
N ALA A 431 -14.83 13.91 8.08
CA ALA A 431 -15.35 14.41 9.35
C ALA A 431 -14.22 15.11 10.13
N SER A 432 -14.55 16.25 10.74
CA SER A 432 -13.67 16.95 11.68
C SER A 432 -14.48 17.50 12.84
N ASP A 433 -13.83 18.15 13.81
CA ASP A 433 -14.52 18.77 14.95
C ASP A 433 -15.50 19.86 14.48
N ASP A 434 -15.15 20.57 13.40
CA ASP A 434 -15.97 21.63 12.80
C ASP A 434 -16.95 21.11 11.72
N VAL A 435 -16.79 19.85 11.29
CA VAL A 435 -17.53 19.29 10.15
C VAL A 435 -18.25 18.02 10.57
N GLU A 436 -19.53 18.16 10.88
CA GLU A 436 -20.40 17.03 11.16
C GLU A 436 -20.96 16.42 9.87
N LEU A 437 -20.53 15.19 9.56
CA LEU A 437 -21.13 14.41 8.48
C LEU A 437 -22.49 13.84 8.91
N LYS A 438 -23.48 13.95 8.03
CA LYS A 438 -24.82 13.39 8.20
C LYS A 438 -25.00 12.18 7.29
N THR A 439 -25.70 11.16 7.76
CA THR A 439 -26.00 9.98 6.94
C THR A 439 -27.16 10.24 5.99
N CYS A 440 -27.19 9.52 4.87
CA CYS A 440 -28.34 9.48 3.97
C CYS A 440 -29.64 9.22 4.75
N SER A 441 -30.66 10.05 4.53
CA SER A 441 -31.98 9.87 5.15
C SER A 441 -32.72 8.61 4.68
N GLY A 442 -32.36 8.11 3.49
CA GLY A 442 -32.82 6.84 2.94
C GLY A 442 -32.12 5.66 3.61
N CYS A 443 -31.00 5.20 3.06
CA CYS A 443 -30.32 3.97 3.48
C CYS A 443 -29.49 4.09 4.78
N ARG A 444 -29.16 5.29 5.26
CA ARG A 444 -28.26 5.55 6.42
C ARG A 444 -26.84 4.96 6.30
N LEU A 445 -26.44 4.48 5.13
CA LEU A 445 -25.13 3.88 4.89
C LEU A 445 -24.05 4.88 4.44
N VAL A 446 -24.45 5.95 3.74
CA VAL A 446 -23.54 6.90 3.10
C VAL A 446 -23.51 8.23 3.85
N TRP A 447 -22.34 8.87 3.92
CA TRP A 447 -22.11 10.13 4.63
C TRP A 447 -22.07 11.35 3.70
N TYR A 448 -22.58 12.49 4.18
CA TYR A 448 -22.61 13.77 3.48
C TYR A 448 -22.26 14.93 4.42
N CYS A 449 -21.45 15.89 3.96
CA CYS A 449 -21.17 17.09 4.74
C CYS A 449 -22.25 18.17 4.63
N SER A 450 -23.18 18.06 3.67
CA SER A 450 -24.28 19.00 3.49
C SER A 450 -25.49 18.36 2.79
N ILE A 451 -26.66 18.95 2.97
CA ILE A 451 -27.89 18.56 2.24
C ILE A 451 -27.72 18.81 0.74
N ALA A 452 -26.98 19.85 0.35
CA ALA A 452 -26.70 20.15 -1.05
C ALA A 452 -25.94 19.00 -1.72
N HIS A 453 -24.86 18.52 -1.10
CA HIS A 453 -24.10 17.37 -1.60
C HIS A 453 -24.92 16.08 -1.63
N GLN A 454 -25.82 15.87 -0.66
CA GLN A 454 -26.74 14.74 -0.72
C GLN A 454 -27.65 14.84 -1.96
N LYS A 455 -28.23 16.01 -2.25
CA LYS A 455 -29.12 16.22 -3.41
C LYS A 455 -28.39 16.07 -4.74
N GLU A 456 -27.16 16.57 -4.84
CA GLU A 456 -26.31 16.45 -6.02
C GLU A 456 -25.95 14.98 -6.28
N HIS A 457 -25.38 14.31 -5.28
CA HIS A 457 -24.99 12.91 -5.39
C HIS A 457 -26.19 11.98 -5.62
N TRP A 458 -27.37 12.31 -5.06
CA TRP A 458 -28.61 11.60 -5.34
C TRP A 458 -28.93 11.55 -6.83
N LYS A 459 -28.79 12.69 -7.52
CA LYS A 459 -29.06 12.78 -8.97
C LYS A 459 -28.00 12.05 -9.79
N ALA A 460 -26.74 12.16 -9.39
CA ALA A 460 -25.60 11.62 -10.14
C ALA A 460 -25.49 10.08 -10.05
N ALA A 461 -25.57 9.50 -8.85
CA ALA A 461 -25.26 8.07 -8.66
C ALA A 461 -26.14 7.39 -7.60
N HIS A 462 -26.38 8.04 -6.46
CA HIS A 462 -26.90 7.35 -5.28
C HIS A 462 -28.35 6.86 -5.41
N LYS A 463 -29.19 7.49 -6.25
CA LYS A 463 -30.59 7.08 -6.43
C LYS A 463 -30.75 5.60 -6.79
N LYS A 464 -29.81 5.01 -7.55
CA LYS A 464 -29.84 3.60 -7.95
C LYS A 464 -29.31 2.65 -6.88
N GLN A 465 -28.51 3.16 -5.94
CA GLN A 465 -27.82 2.39 -4.91
C GLN A 465 -28.52 2.47 -3.54
N CYS A 466 -29.40 3.44 -3.35
CA CYS A 466 -30.16 3.62 -2.12
C CYS A 466 -31.28 2.58 -2.02
N THR A 467 -30.95 1.35 -1.62
CA THR A 467 -31.93 0.31 -1.34
C THR A 467 -32.45 0.43 0.10
N ARG A 468 -33.77 0.33 0.28
CA ARG A 468 -34.42 0.28 1.60
C ARG A 468 -34.36 -1.12 2.25
N GLU A 469 -33.87 -2.12 1.53
CA GLU A 469 -33.81 -3.53 1.97
C GLU A 469 -32.89 -3.79 3.18
N PHE A 470 -32.05 -2.82 3.57
CA PHE A 470 -31.13 -2.93 4.71
C PHE A 470 -31.64 -2.27 6.01
N TYR A 471 -32.93 -2.00 6.13
CA TYR A 471 -33.54 -1.69 7.44
C TYR A 471 -33.98 -2.99 8.13
N PRO A 472 -33.29 -3.46 9.17
CA PRO A 472 -33.99 -4.21 10.20
C PRO A 472 -34.95 -3.20 10.87
N HIS A 473 -36.25 -3.52 10.84
CA HIS A 473 -37.26 -2.86 11.66
C HIS A 473 -36.94 -3.01 13.15
#